data_AF-A0A8S1R1X6-F1
#
_entry.id   AF-A0A8S1R1X6-F1
#
_cell.length_a   1.000
_cell.length_b   1.000
_cell.length_c   1.000
_cell.angle_alpha   90.00
_cell.angle_beta   90.00
_cell.angle_gamma   90.00
#
_symmetry.space_group_name_H-M   'P 1'
#
loop_
_entity.id
_entity.type
_entity.pdbx_description
1 polymer ?
#
loop_
_entity_poly.entity_id
_entity_poly.type
_entity_poly.pdbx_seq_one_letter_code
_entity_poly.pdbx_strand_id
1 'polypeptide(L)'
;MKLHDAQNKFYMIRRQLNTYMQITDKIISINKSKIPNTFLGHEYLWILKPTQYNRGRGIHVIKDLDQVTHLLDQYISGKQQMRDGQIIKSKQFVIQKYLEKPLLINNRKFDIRVWGMLNQDLEFFFFEQGYIRMASEEYTTKNVLNQYVHLTNNAIQKYSPNYGKLEDGNQLSFDQAAIYFKNKGDFYKQIVDNIKQISLQAFLSVRKKINVLGRRYCFEIFGLDFMIDEEFKVWLIEINSNPCLEESSPLLQKLIPRMLDDAFSLTLDQLFPVTKKQTSFSVPNYSDNHNMWQKLGKLQ
;
A
#
# COMPACT_ATOMS: atom_id res chain seq x y z
N MET A 1 -22.62 16.77 -16.22
CA MET A 1 -21.50 17.10 -17.13
C MET A 1 -20.77 15.79 -17.41
N LYS A 2 -20.83 15.30 -18.64
CA LYS A 2 -20.71 13.86 -18.97
C LYS A 2 -19.24 13.44 -19.08
N LEU A 3 -18.95 12.17 -18.76
CA LEU A 3 -17.65 11.47 -18.80
C LEU A 3 -16.75 11.77 -20.03
N HIS A 4 -17.34 12.25 -21.12
CA HIS A 4 -16.66 12.66 -22.33
C HIS A 4 -15.69 13.84 -22.11
N ASP A 5 -16.01 14.78 -21.22
CA ASP A 5 -15.17 15.96 -20.95
C ASP A 5 -13.89 15.62 -20.18
N ALA A 6 -13.94 14.59 -19.32
CA ALA A 6 -12.79 14.13 -18.56
C ALA A 6 -11.80 13.33 -19.42
N GLN A 7 -12.29 12.51 -20.36
CA GLN A 7 -11.44 11.84 -21.35
C GLN A 7 -10.82 12.84 -22.33
N ASN A 8 -11.56 13.86 -22.76
CA ASN A 8 -11.03 14.93 -23.60
C ASN A 8 -9.99 15.79 -22.87
N LYS A 9 -10.18 16.05 -21.57
CA LYS A 9 -9.17 16.71 -20.72
C LYS A 9 -7.93 15.85 -20.47
N PHE A 10 -8.08 14.53 -20.28
CA PHE A 10 -6.93 13.62 -20.19
C PHE A 10 -6.18 13.46 -21.51
N TYR A 11 -6.90 13.49 -22.64
CA TYR A 11 -6.31 13.56 -23.97
C TYR A 11 -5.53 14.87 -24.17
N MET A 12 -6.05 16.00 -23.66
CA MET A 12 -5.35 17.28 -23.65
C MET A 12 -4.10 17.27 -22.75
N ILE A 13 -4.14 16.61 -21.58
CA ILE A 13 -2.96 16.38 -20.73
C ILE A 13 -1.91 15.55 -21.49
N ARG A 14 -2.33 14.49 -22.18
CA ARG A 14 -1.44 13.68 -23.03
C ARG A 14 -0.82 14.54 -24.14
N ARG A 15 -1.59 15.46 -24.73
CA ARG A 15 -1.12 16.37 -25.78
C ARG A 15 -0.18 17.47 -25.27
N GLN A 16 -0.44 18.04 -24.10
CA GLN A 16 0.44 19.04 -23.46
C GLN A 16 1.74 18.42 -22.93
N LEU A 17 1.68 17.23 -22.33
CA LEU A 17 2.87 16.47 -21.93
C LEU A 17 3.68 16.00 -23.15
N ASN A 18 3.03 15.59 -24.23
CA ASN A 18 3.70 15.19 -25.49
C ASN A 18 4.37 16.38 -26.22
N THR A 19 3.95 17.62 -25.95
CA THR A 19 4.60 18.79 -26.56
C THR A 19 6.02 19.00 -25.99
N TYR A 20 6.35 18.37 -24.86
CA TYR A 20 7.69 18.31 -24.27
C TYR A 20 8.47 17.02 -24.59
N MET A 21 7.86 16.05 -25.27
CA MET A 21 8.49 14.76 -25.59
C MET A 21 8.09 14.31 -26.99
N GLN A 22 8.57 15.02 -28.01
CA GLN A 22 8.59 14.51 -29.38
C GLN A 22 9.11 13.07 -29.39
N ILE A 23 8.21 12.10 -29.53
CA ILE A 23 8.37 10.81 -30.21
C ILE A 23 6.96 10.30 -30.50
N THR A 24 6.74 10.11 -31.79
CA THR A 24 5.51 9.80 -32.51
C THR A 24 5.03 8.35 -32.35
N ASP A 25 3.71 8.22 -32.28
CA ASP A 25 2.86 7.25 -32.99
C ASP A 25 3.24 5.75 -33.00
N LYS A 26 2.56 5.01 -32.12
CA LYS A 26 2.00 3.69 -32.46
C LYS A 26 0.66 3.52 -31.75
N ILE A 27 -0.42 3.76 -32.50
CA ILE A 27 -1.80 3.48 -32.11
C ILE A 27 -1.92 1.97 -31.95
N ILE A 28 -1.86 1.48 -30.71
CA ILE A 28 -2.30 0.12 -30.38
C ILE A 28 -3.82 0.20 -30.25
N SER A 29 -4.52 -0.51 -31.13
CA SER A 29 -5.94 -0.82 -31.02
C SER A 29 -6.17 -1.63 -29.74
N ILE A 30 -6.36 -0.93 -28.62
CA ILE A 30 -6.78 -1.56 -27.36
C ILE A 30 -8.25 -1.94 -27.53
N ASN A 31 -8.46 -3.23 -27.82
CA ASN A 31 -9.69 -3.94 -27.58
C ASN A 31 -10.32 -3.42 -26.28
N LYS A 32 -11.62 -3.10 -26.31
CA LYS A 32 -12.41 -2.61 -25.17
C LYS A 32 -12.37 -3.61 -24.01
N SER A 33 -11.25 -3.69 -23.29
CA SER A 33 -11.19 -4.24 -21.95
C SER A 33 -12.09 -3.34 -21.14
N LYS A 34 -13.30 -3.81 -20.86
CA LYS A 34 -14.22 -3.14 -19.93
C LYS A 34 -13.40 -2.81 -18.69
N ILE A 35 -13.11 -1.52 -18.51
CA ILE A 35 -12.61 -1.04 -17.23
C ILE A 35 -13.68 -1.50 -16.24
N PRO A 36 -13.33 -2.37 -15.26
CA PRO A 36 -14.32 -2.85 -14.31
C PRO A 36 -15.03 -1.64 -13.72
N ASN A 37 -16.36 -1.72 -13.56
CA ASN A 37 -17.14 -0.63 -12.97
C ASN A 37 -16.45 -0.19 -11.68
N THR A 38 -15.71 0.90 -11.74
CA THR A 38 -15.43 1.69 -10.56
C THR A 38 -16.70 2.51 -10.40
N PHE A 39 -17.72 1.88 -9.79
CA PHE A 39 -18.53 2.62 -8.82
C PHE A 39 -17.56 3.46 -8.00
N LEU A 40 -17.82 4.75 -7.71
CA LEU A 40 -17.27 5.51 -6.57
C LEU A 40 -17.45 7.03 -6.80
N GLY A 41 -18.60 7.56 -6.40
CA GLY A 41 -18.82 8.97 -6.05
C GLY A 41 -19.24 9.92 -7.18
N HIS A 42 -20.04 10.94 -6.84
CA HIS A 42 -20.32 12.09 -7.70
C HIS A 42 -19.14 13.07 -7.78
N GLU A 43 -18.15 12.91 -6.89
CA GLU A 43 -16.98 13.76 -6.81
C GLU A 43 -15.89 13.18 -7.71
N TYR A 44 -15.07 14.02 -8.34
CA TYR A 44 -14.04 13.58 -9.27
C TYR A 44 -12.67 13.63 -8.58
N LEU A 45 -12.48 12.88 -7.48
CA LEU A 45 -11.25 12.93 -6.69
C LEU A 45 -10.13 12.07 -7.26
N TRP A 46 -8.93 12.64 -7.27
CA TRP A 46 -7.69 11.96 -7.66
C TRP A 46 -6.63 12.13 -6.56
N ILE A 47 -5.61 11.28 -6.59
CA ILE A 47 -4.45 11.37 -5.70
C ILE A 47 -3.19 11.48 -6.55
N LEU A 48 -2.41 12.52 -6.29
CA LEU A 48 -1.12 12.77 -6.91
C LEU A 48 -0.02 12.32 -5.95
N LYS A 49 0.86 11.44 -6.42
CA LYS A 49 1.98 10.89 -5.67
C LYS A 49 3.28 11.16 -6.45
N PRO A 50 4.22 11.98 -5.94
CA PRO A 50 5.54 12.09 -6.55
C PRO A 50 6.29 10.77 -6.39
N THR A 51 6.95 10.30 -7.46
CA THR A 51 7.79 9.11 -7.36
C THR A 51 9.05 9.41 -6.54
N GLN A 52 9.67 8.38 -5.96
CA GLN A 52 10.89 8.44 -5.13
C GLN A 52 10.74 8.94 -3.69
N TYR A 53 9.54 9.37 -3.28
CA TYR A 53 9.27 9.75 -1.90
C TYR A 53 8.43 8.70 -1.19
N ASN A 54 8.77 8.43 0.07
CA ASN A 54 8.07 7.49 0.93
C ASN A 54 7.35 8.24 2.06
N ARG A 55 6.67 7.49 2.95
CA ARG A 55 6.08 8.01 4.21
C ARG A 55 4.98 9.07 3.99
N GLY A 56 4.29 9.01 2.86
CA GLY A 56 3.22 9.94 2.51
C GLY A 56 3.67 11.35 2.15
N ARG A 57 4.98 11.57 1.99
CA ARG A 57 5.55 12.88 1.67
C ARG A 57 5.11 13.33 0.28
N GLY A 58 4.53 14.53 0.22
CA GLY A 58 4.13 15.15 -1.03
C GLY A 58 2.88 14.56 -1.71
N ILE A 59 2.12 13.73 -0.98
CA ILE A 59 0.86 13.19 -1.48
C ILE A 59 -0.25 14.23 -1.32
N HIS A 60 -0.97 14.47 -2.42
CA HIS A 60 -2.08 15.42 -2.49
C HIS A 60 -3.34 14.74 -3.00
N VAL A 61 -4.46 14.96 -2.32
CA VAL A 61 -5.80 14.64 -2.84
C VAL A 61 -6.33 15.88 -3.54
N ILE A 62 -6.77 15.73 -4.78
CA ILE A 62 -7.02 16.83 -5.72
C ILE A 62 -8.41 16.68 -6.34
N LYS A 63 -9.06 17.83 -6.57
CA LYS A 63 -10.45 17.93 -7.09
C LYS A 63 -10.52 18.42 -8.54
N ASP A 64 -9.52 19.16 -8.99
CA ASP A 64 -9.52 19.79 -10.31
C ASP A 64 -8.11 19.81 -10.94
N LEU A 65 -8.07 20.16 -12.23
CA LEU A 65 -6.85 20.13 -13.04
C LEU A 65 -5.92 21.31 -12.81
N ASP A 66 -6.46 22.44 -12.35
CA ASP A 66 -5.67 23.63 -12.09
C ASP A 66 -4.77 23.37 -10.89
N GLN A 67 -5.30 22.69 -9.86
CA GLN A 67 -4.53 22.16 -8.74
C GLN A 67 -3.42 21.20 -9.20
N VAL A 68 -3.71 20.27 -10.12
CA VAL A 68 -2.69 19.35 -10.67
C VAL A 68 -1.56 20.15 -11.31
N THR A 69 -1.90 21.06 -12.22
CA THR A 69 -0.92 21.83 -12.99
C THR A 69 -0.05 22.68 -12.07
N HIS A 70 -0.67 23.31 -11.07
CA HIS A 70 0.04 24.10 -10.08
C HIS A 70 1.01 23.25 -9.25
N LEU A 71 0.58 22.10 -8.73
CA LEU A 71 1.42 21.20 -7.96
C LEU A 71 2.59 20.67 -8.80
N LEU A 72 2.35 20.30 -10.06
CA LEU A 72 3.41 19.85 -10.97
C LEU A 72 4.45 20.95 -11.18
N ASP A 73 4.05 22.19 -11.44
CA ASP A 73 4.99 23.32 -11.57
C ASP A 73 5.80 23.52 -10.27
N GLN A 74 5.15 23.46 -9.11
CA GLN A 74 5.83 23.60 -7.81
C GLN A 74 6.90 22.52 -7.59
N TYR A 75 6.60 21.26 -7.89
CA TYR A 75 7.57 20.16 -7.76
C TYR A 75 8.68 20.22 -8.80
N ILE A 76 8.37 20.59 -10.05
CA ILE A 76 9.36 20.63 -11.14
C ILE A 76 10.32 21.83 -10.95
N SER A 77 9.78 23.00 -10.60
CA SER A 77 10.57 24.21 -10.32
C SER A 77 11.28 24.16 -8.95
N GLY A 78 10.84 23.27 -8.06
CA GLY A 78 11.40 23.12 -6.71
C GLY A 78 10.98 24.21 -5.74
N LYS A 79 9.76 24.70 -5.91
CA LYS A 79 9.08 25.60 -4.98
C LYS A 79 8.30 24.84 -3.89
N GLN A 80 8.10 23.53 -4.06
CA GLN A 80 7.43 22.72 -3.04
C GLN A 80 8.34 22.48 -1.83
N GLN A 81 7.82 22.77 -0.63
CA GLN A 81 8.50 22.50 0.64
C GLN A 81 7.70 21.52 1.52
N MET A 82 8.43 20.74 2.31
CA MET A 82 7.92 19.91 3.39
C MET A 82 7.66 20.72 4.67
N ARG A 83 7.00 20.10 5.65
CA ARG A 83 6.81 20.67 6.99
C ARG A 83 8.12 20.98 7.72
N ASP A 84 9.18 20.22 7.42
CA ASP A 84 10.53 20.42 7.99
C ASP A 84 11.39 21.40 7.18
N GLY A 85 10.80 22.11 6.21
CA GLY A 85 11.48 23.10 5.37
C GLY A 85 12.27 22.48 4.21
N GLN A 86 12.34 21.15 4.08
CA GLN A 86 13.04 20.51 2.97
C GLN A 86 12.31 20.77 1.64
N ILE A 87 13.06 21.23 0.64
CA ILE A 87 12.54 21.39 -0.73
C ILE A 87 12.39 20.00 -1.36
N ILE A 88 11.18 19.70 -1.85
CA ILE A 88 10.91 18.49 -2.61
C ILE A 88 10.89 18.83 -4.10
N LYS A 89 11.68 18.12 -4.88
CA LYS A 89 11.63 18.15 -6.35
C LYS A 89 11.25 16.78 -6.89
N SER A 90 10.35 16.74 -7.86
CA SER A 90 10.10 15.53 -8.63
C SER A 90 9.70 15.87 -10.06
N LYS A 91 10.11 15.02 -11.00
CA LYS A 91 9.74 15.10 -12.42
C LYS A 91 8.86 13.92 -12.85
N GLN A 92 8.52 13.04 -11.92
CA GLN A 92 7.80 11.80 -12.18
C GLN A 92 6.70 11.63 -11.13
N PHE A 93 5.49 11.31 -11.58
CA PHE A 93 4.31 11.29 -10.73
C PHE A 93 3.41 10.12 -11.12
N VAL A 94 2.67 9.62 -10.14
CA VAL A 94 1.52 8.77 -10.35
C VAL A 94 0.28 9.58 -10.00
N ILE A 95 -0.63 9.73 -10.97
CA ILE A 95 -1.97 10.25 -10.74
C ILE A 95 -2.90 9.04 -10.78
N GLN A 96 -3.53 8.76 -9.65
CA GLN A 96 -4.37 7.59 -9.44
C GLN A 96 -5.77 8.03 -9.02
N LYS A 97 -6.80 7.28 -9.41
CA LYS A 97 -8.16 7.54 -8.93
C LYS A 97 -8.16 7.40 -7.40
N TYR A 98 -8.68 8.41 -6.71
CA TYR A 98 -8.81 8.34 -5.25
C TYR A 98 -10.04 7.49 -4.86
N LEU A 99 -9.88 6.63 -3.85
CA LEU A 99 -10.95 5.78 -3.33
C LEU A 99 -11.87 6.63 -2.42
N GLU A 100 -13.00 7.08 -2.98
CA GLU A 100 -13.89 8.06 -2.35
C GLU A 100 -14.78 7.49 -1.26
N LYS A 101 -15.15 6.21 -1.39
CA LYS A 101 -15.95 5.49 -0.41
C LYS A 101 -15.17 4.27 0.10
N PRO A 102 -14.12 4.53 0.90
CA PRO A 102 -13.40 3.46 1.57
C PRO A 102 -14.32 2.78 2.59
N LEU A 103 -14.06 1.51 2.89
CA LEU A 103 -14.57 0.90 4.11
C LEU A 103 -14.02 1.68 5.32
N LEU A 104 -14.85 1.88 6.34
CA LEU A 104 -14.52 2.66 7.53
C LEU A 104 -14.61 1.79 8.78
N ILE A 105 -13.73 2.05 9.75
CA ILE A 105 -13.84 1.54 11.11
C ILE A 105 -13.98 2.75 12.04
N ASN A 106 -15.04 2.79 12.84
CA ASN A 106 -15.39 3.95 13.69
C ASN A 106 -15.37 5.27 12.90
N ASN A 107 -16.00 5.30 11.72
CA ASN A 107 -16.00 6.43 10.78
C ASN A 107 -14.63 6.89 10.26
N ARG A 108 -13.54 6.18 10.54
CA ARG A 108 -12.19 6.56 10.12
C ARG A 108 -11.68 5.67 8.99
N LYS A 109 -10.94 6.30 8.07
CA LYS A 109 -10.27 5.61 6.96
C LYS A 109 -9.12 4.76 7.50
N PHE A 110 -8.87 3.63 6.86
CA PHE A 110 -7.73 2.79 7.16
C PHE A 110 -7.15 2.14 5.92
N ASP A 111 -5.90 1.72 6.02
CA ASP A 111 -5.28 0.79 5.08
C ASP A 111 -4.77 -0.46 5.82
N ILE A 112 -4.47 -1.51 5.08
CA ILE A 112 -3.92 -2.77 5.60
C ILE A 112 -2.48 -2.94 5.12
N ARG A 113 -1.56 -3.10 6.06
CA ARG A 113 -0.19 -3.55 5.79
C ARG A 113 -0.08 -5.06 6.04
N VAL A 114 0.46 -5.75 5.05
CA VAL A 114 0.87 -7.16 5.15
C VAL A 114 2.31 -7.34 4.68
N TRP A 115 2.92 -8.47 5.04
CA TRP A 115 4.25 -8.82 4.58
C TRP A 115 4.21 -9.98 3.58
N GLY A 116 4.96 -9.83 2.49
CA GLY A 116 5.22 -10.88 1.51
C GLY A 116 6.72 -11.17 1.45
N MET A 117 7.13 -12.38 1.10
CA MET A 117 8.54 -12.73 0.96
C MET A 117 8.76 -13.54 -0.32
N LEU A 118 9.85 -13.24 -1.04
CA LEU A 118 10.42 -14.15 -2.03
C LEU A 118 11.67 -14.79 -1.45
N ASN A 119 11.73 -16.11 -1.41
CA ASN A 119 12.93 -16.83 -1.00
C ASN A 119 13.91 -17.05 -2.18
N GLN A 120 15.03 -17.71 -1.90
CA GLN A 120 16.06 -18.08 -2.87
C GLN A 120 15.57 -18.91 -4.07
N ASP A 121 14.42 -19.58 -3.94
CA ASP A 121 13.82 -20.43 -4.98
C ASP A 121 12.69 -19.72 -5.76
N LEU A 122 12.54 -18.41 -5.54
CA LEU A 122 11.45 -17.58 -6.09
C LEU A 122 10.06 -18.12 -5.71
N GLU A 123 9.95 -18.68 -4.52
CA GLU A 123 8.69 -19.04 -3.90
C GLU A 123 8.15 -17.83 -3.15
N PHE A 124 6.88 -17.50 -3.40
CA PHE A 124 6.20 -16.39 -2.75
C PHE A 124 5.48 -16.86 -1.49
N PHE A 125 5.82 -16.26 -0.37
CA PHE A 125 5.21 -16.47 0.94
C PHE A 125 4.46 -15.22 1.38
N PHE A 126 3.40 -15.44 2.17
CA PHE A 126 2.60 -14.42 2.82
C PHE A 126 2.65 -14.65 4.32
N PHE A 127 2.99 -13.62 5.09
CA PHE A 127 2.96 -13.73 6.55
C PHE A 127 1.51 -13.69 7.03
N GLU A 128 1.10 -14.68 7.84
CA GLU A 128 -0.30 -14.92 8.20
C GLU A 128 -0.99 -13.74 8.89
N GLN A 129 -0.20 -12.83 9.46
CA GLN A 129 -0.69 -11.63 10.12
C GLN A 129 -0.26 -10.36 9.39
N GLY A 130 -1.01 -9.30 9.63
CA GLY A 130 -0.70 -7.94 9.23
C GLY A 130 -1.21 -6.98 10.28
N TYR A 131 -1.29 -5.70 9.92
CA TYR A 131 -1.87 -4.70 10.79
C TYR A 131 -2.61 -3.64 9.99
N ILE A 132 -3.65 -3.11 10.63
CA ILE A 132 -4.43 -2.00 10.11
C ILE A 132 -3.78 -0.70 10.55
N ARG A 133 -3.67 0.26 9.64
CA ARG A 133 -3.20 1.62 9.93
C ARG A 133 -4.37 2.58 9.83
N MET A 134 -4.77 3.12 10.98
CA MET A 134 -5.94 3.98 11.12
C MET A 134 -5.60 5.46 10.90
N ALA A 135 -6.48 6.19 10.23
CA ALA A 135 -6.51 7.64 10.27
C ALA A 135 -6.87 8.11 11.69
N SER A 136 -6.38 9.28 12.11
CA SER A 136 -6.72 9.86 13.43
C SER A 136 -8.06 10.59 13.43
N GLU A 137 -8.54 11.00 12.25
CA GLU A 137 -9.73 11.84 12.09
C GLU A 137 -10.83 11.10 11.31
N GLU A 138 -12.09 11.47 11.57
CA GLU A 138 -13.24 10.95 10.82
C GLU A 138 -13.15 11.26 9.32
N TYR A 139 -13.59 10.29 8.52
CA TYR A 139 -13.53 10.35 7.08
C TYR A 139 -14.55 11.33 6.50
N THR A 140 -14.08 12.26 5.66
CA THR A 140 -14.94 13.16 4.90
C THR A 140 -14.27 13.61 3.62
N THR A 141 -15.03 13.79 2.53
CA THR A 141 -14.51 14.37 1.28
C THR A 141 -14.69 15.89 1.22
N LYS A 142 -15.32 16.50 2.25
CA LYS A 142 -15.54 17.95 2.31
C LYS A 142 -14.22 18.72 2.44
N ASN A 143 -13.26 18.20 3.22
CA ASN A 143 -11.94 18.80 3.41
C ASN A 143 -10.80 17.85 3.02
N VAL A 144 -10.52 17.79 1.71
CA VAL A 144 -9.47 16.93 1.14
C VAL A 144 -8.04 17.32 1.51
N LEU A 145 -7.84 18.52 2.06
CA LEU A 145 -6.53 19.02 2.46
C LEU A 145 -6.09 18.48 3.83
N ASN A 146 -7.02 17.99 4.65
CA ASN A 146 -6.66 17.42 5.95
C ASN A 146 -6.02 16.04 5.77
N GLN A 147 -4.69 16.01 5.82
CA GLN A 147 -3.91 14.77 5.68
C GLN A 147 -4.22 13.73 6.76
N TYR A 148 -4.66 14.16 7.96
CA TYR A 148 -4.99 13.22 9.04
C TYR A 148 -6.28 12.44 8.78
N VAL A 149 -7.12 12.90 7.85
CA VAL A 149 -8.31 12.20 7.34
C VAL A 149 -7.95 11.25 6.20
N HIS A 150 -7.07 11.69 5.29
CA HIS A 150 -6.90 11.05 3.99
C HIS A 150 -5.66 10.14 3.86
N LEU A 151 -4.64 10.31 4.70
CA LEU A 151 -3.38 9.57 4.63
C LEU A 151 -3.13 8.80 5.92
N THR A 152 -3.09 7.48 5.85
CA THR A 152 -3.03 6.56 7.01
C THR A 152 -1.60 6.21 7.45
N ASN A 153 -0.58 6.73 6.75
CA ASN A 153 0.82 6.46 7.11
C ASN A 153 1.15 6.99 8.51
N ASN A 154 1.73 6.14 9.37
CA ASN A 154 2.13 6.51 10.74
C ASN A 154 3.04 7.76 10.75
N ALA A 155 3.96 7.88 9.78
CA ALA A 155 4.84 9.05 9.65
C ALA A 155 4.10 10.40 9.52
N ILE A 156 2.84 10.40 9.10
CA ILE A 156 1.96 11.58 9.10
C ILE A 156 1.10 11.56 10.36
N GLN A 157 0.46 10.44 10.64
CA GLN A 157 -0.53 10.30 11.72
C GLN A 157 0.05 10.61 13.11
N LYS A 158 1.31 10.30 13.38
CA LYS A 158 1.97 10.57 14.67
C LYS A 158 2.03 12.05 15.08
N TYR A 159 1.81 12.96 14.13
CA TYR A 159 1.74 14.40 14.38
C TYR A 159 0.30 14.91 14.55
N SER A 160 -0.71 14.04 14.44
CA SER A 160 -2.09 14.41 14.75
C SER A 160 -2.24 14.60 16.26
N PRO A 161 -2.98 15.62 16.73
CA PRO A 161 -3.35 15.75 18.14
C PRO A 161 -4.24 14.61 18.64
N ASN A 162 -4.79 13.79 17.73
CA ASN A 162 -5.65 12.64 18.04
C ASN A 162 -4.94 11.28 17.87
N TYR A 163 -3.64 11.29 17.59
CA TYR A 163 -2.86 10.06 17.47
C TYR A 163 -2.88 9.25 18.77
N GLY A 164 -3.14 7.95 18.66
CA GLY A 164 -3.13 7.02 19.79
C GLY A 164 -4.34 7.12 20.74
N LYS A 165 -5.30 8.02 20.49
CA LYS A 165 -6.42 8.23 21.43
C LYS A 165 -7.46 7.12 21.44
N LEU A 166 -7.67 6.44 20.31
CA LEU A 166 -8.67 5.37 20.16
C LEU A 166 -8.04 3.98 20.19
N GLU A 167 -6.87 3.83 19.60
CA GLU A 167 -6.07 2.62 19.67
C GLU A 167 -4.58 2.98 19.66
N ASP A 168 -3.78 2.15 20.33
CA ASP A 168 -2.34 2.39 20.49
C ASP A 168 -1.66 2.57 19.13
N GLY A 169 -1.05 3.74 18.95
CA GLY A 169 -0.32 4.09 17.74
C GLY A 169 -1.16 4.12 16.46
N ASN A 170 -2.49 4.23 16.56
CA ASN A 170 -3.45 4.13 15.45
C ASN A 170 -3.33 2.79 14.69
N GLN A 171 -3.08 1.69 15.40
CA GLN A 171 -2.88 0.38 14.80
C GLN A 171 -3.80 -0.66 15.42
N LEU A 172 -4.36 -1.53 14.57
CA LEU A 172 -5.15 -2.68 15.00
C LEU A 172 -4.55 -3.96 14.43
N SER A 173 -4.58 -5.03 15.20
CA SER A 173 -4.34 -6.38 14.68
C SER A 173 -5.50 -6.83 13.78
N PHE A 174 -5.31 -7.90 13.02
CA PHE A 174 -6.40 -8.51 12.26
C PHE A 174 -7.55 -8.96 13.15
N ASP A 175 -7.26 -9.54 14.32
CA ASP A 175 -8.29 -9.97 15.27
C ASP A 175 -9.10 -8.81 15.84
N GLN A 176 -8.44 -7.67 16.10
CA GLN A 176 -9.13 -6.45 16.54
C GLN A 176 -9.99 -5.85 15.42
N ALA A 177 -9.46 -5.82 14.19
CA ALA A 177 -10.20 -5.34 13.02
C ALA A 177 -11.42 -6.22 12.70
N ALA A 178 -11.29 -7.53 12.84
CA ALA A 178 -12.33 -8.51 12.54
C ALA A 178 -13.57 -8.37 13.45
N ILE A 179 -13.46 -7.71 14.61
CA ILE A 179 -14.60 -7.43 15.51
C ILE A 179 -15.60 -6.45 14.86
N TYR A 180 -15.14 -5.61 13.92
CA TYR A 180 -15.99 -4.66 13.20
C TYR A 180 -16.78 -5.28 12.04
N PHE A 181 -16.60 -6.58 11.78
CA PHE A 181 -17.32 -7.33 10.76
C PHE A 181 -18.42 -8.16 11.43
N LYS A 182 -19.52 -8.42 10.69
CA LYS A 182 -20.66 -9.20 11.23
C LYS A 182 -20.22 -10.52 11.85
N ASN A 183 -19.27 -11.22 11.21
CA ASN A 183 -18.56 -12.35 11.78
C ASN A 183 -17.06 -12.17 11.57
N LYS A 184 -16.24 -12.60 12.55
CA LYS A 184 -14.77 -12.58 12.41
C LYS A 184 -14.30 -13.34 11.17
N GLY A 185 -14.94 -14.46 10.86
CA GLY A 185 -14.61 -15.27 9.68
C GLY A 185 -14.82 -14.54 8.34
N ASP A 186 -15.71 -13.54 8.30
CA ASP A 186 -15.94 -12.75 7.09
C ASP A 186 -14.74 -11.88 6.75
N PHE A 187 -14.06 -11.31 7.75
CA PHE A 187 -12.82 -10.55 7.52
C PHE A 187 -11.75 -11.43 6.87
N TYR A 188 -11.49 -12.61 7.42
CA TYR A 188 -10.46 -13.51 6.88
C TYR A 188 -10.83 -14.01 5.47
N LYS A 189 -12.06 -14.50 5.30
CA LYS A 189 -12.51 -15.08 4.03
C LYS A 189 -12.70 -14.06 2.92
N GLN A 190 -13.21 -12.87 3.22
CA GLN A 190 -13.53 -11.86 2.20
C GLN A 190 -12.39 -10.88 1.97
N ILE A 191 -11.58 -10.57 2.98
CA ILE A 191 -10.51 -9.58 2.86
C ILE A 191 -9.15 -10.27 2.75
N VAL A 192 -8.78 -11.07 3.75
CA VAL A 192 -7.41 -11.64 3.83
C VAL A 192 -7.15 -12.60 2.67
N ASP A 193 -8.12 -13.44 2.29
CA ASP A 193 -7.97 -14.34 1.13
C ASP A 193 -7.84 -13.57 -0.19
N ASN A 194 -8.60 -12.49 -0.37
CA ASN A 194 -8.45 -11.61 -1.54
C ASN A 194 -7.08 -10.91 -1.56
N ILE A 195 -6.58 -10.47 -0.40
CA ILE A 195 -5.23 -9.92 -0.26
C ILE A 195 -4.18 -10.96 -0.69
N LYS A 196 -4.28 -12.21 -0.22
CA LYS A 196 -3.36 -13.29 -0.61
C LYS A 196 -3.36 -13.53 -2.12
N GLN A 197 -4.55 -13.61 -2.73
CA GLN A 197 -4.71 -13.80 -4.17
C GLN A 197 -4.10 -12.64 -4.98
N ILE A 198 -4.43 -11.39 -4.64
CA ILE A 198 -3.90 -10.21 -5.32
C ILE A 198 -2.38 -10.13 -5.14
N SER A 199 -1.86 -10.44 -3.96
CA SER A 199 -0.42 -10.47 -3.69
C SER A 199 0.29 -11.44 -4.62
N LEU A 200 -0.17 -12.70 -4.68
CA LEU A 200 0.42 -13.70 -5.58
C LEU A 200 0.34 -13.28 -7.04
N GLN A 201 -0.81 -12.76 -7.49
CA GLN A 201 -1.01 -12.27 -8.86
C GLN A 201 -0.05 -11.13 -9.20
N ALA A 202 0.18 -10.19 -8.27
CA ALA A 202 1.11 -9.08 -8.47
C ALA A 202 2.52 -9.60 -8.78
N PHE A 203 3.04 -10.53 -7.97
CA PHE A 203 4.37 -11.11 -8.19
C PHE A 203 4.42 -11.99 -9.45
N LEU A 204 3.38 -12.78 -9.74
CA LEU A 204 3.30 -13.57 -10.98
C LEU A 204 3.29 -12.70 -12.24
N SER A 205 2.74 -11.49 -12.18
CA SER A 205 2.69 -10.56 -13.32
C SER A 205 4.08 -10.04 -13.73
N VAL A 206 5.02 -10.01 -12.78
CA VAL A 206 6.40 -9.52 -13.00
C VAL A 206 7.44 -10.64 -12.92
N ARG A 207 7.03 -11.91 -12.88
CA ARG A 207 7.94 -13.06 -12.69
C ARG A 207 9.14 -13.11 -13.62
N LYS A 208 8.97 -12.72 -14.90
CA LYS A 208 10.05 -12.67 -15.90
C LYS A 208 10.99 -11.47 -15.75
N LYS A 209 10.66 -10.52 -14.89
CA LYS A 209 11.42 -9.31 -14.58
C LYS A 209 12.05 -9.38 -13.19
N ILE A 210 11.61 -10.31 -12.35
CA ILE A 210 12.22 -10.58 -11.04
C ILE A 210 13.49 -11.40 -11.27
N ASN A 211 14.58 -10.98 -10.62
CA ASN A 211 15.87 -11.69 -10.62
C ASN A 211 16.41 -12.07 -12.02
N VAL A 212 16.33 -11.15 -12.99
CA VAL A 212 16.79 -11.38 -14.38
C VAL A 212 18.26 -11.83 -14.46
N LEU A 213 19.08 -11.39 -13.51
CA LEU A 213 20.50 -11.75 -13.42
C LEU A 213 20.76 -13.12 -12.76
N GLY A 214 19.72 -13.85 -12.35
CA GLY A 214 19.87 -15.18 -11.76
C GLY A 214 20.69 -15.20 -10.47
N ARG A 215 20.58 -14.15 -9.65
CA ARG A 215 21.29 -14.08 -8.36
C ARG A 215 20.80 -15.22 -7.46
N ARG A 216 21.75 -15.97 -6.92
CA ARG A 216 21.48 -17.08 -6.00
C ARG A 216 21.59 -16.59 -4.55
N TYR A 217 20.94 -17.32 -3.64
CA TYR A 217 21.00 -17.06 -2.20
C TYR A 217 20.51 -15.65 -1.81
N CYS A 218 19.54 -15.13 -2.55
CA CYS A 218 18.87 -13.87 -2.25
C CYS A 218 17.43 -14.14 -1.84
N PHE A 219 16.98 -13.48 -0.79
CA PHE A 219 15.58 -13.38 -0.44
C PHE A 219 15.25 -11.91 -0.19
N GLU A 220 13.97 -11.55 -0.28
CA GLU A 220 13.53 -10.17 -0.03
C GLU A 220 12.14 -10.20 0.63
N ILE A 221 11.99 -9.40 1.67
CA ILE A 221 10.73 -9.17 2.37
C ILE A 221 10.14 -7.86 1.89
N PHE A 222 8.88 -7.89 1.49
CA PHE A 222 8.12 -6.78 0.96
C PHE A 222 7.00 -6.38 1.92
N GLY A 223 6.69 -5.09 1.99
CA GLY A 223 5.47 -4.59 2.61
C GLY A 223 4.43 -4.27 1.55
N LEU A 224 3.27 -4.90 1.63
CA LEU A 224 2.17 -4.64 0.69
C LEU A 224 1.06 -3.86 1.38
N ASP A 225 0.56 -2.83 0.70
CA ASP A 225 -0.42 -1.89 1.24
C ASP A 225 -1.72 -2.04 0.48
N PHE A 226 -2.81 -2.28 1.20
CA PHE A 226 -4.14 -2.50 0.63
C PHE A 226 -5.16 -1.53 1.21
N MET A 227 -6.15 -1.16 0.40
CA MET A 227 -7.37 -0.48 0.84
C MET A 227 -8.57 -1.37 0.53
N ILE A 228 -9.68 -1.13 1.23
CA ILE A 228 -10.96 -1.78 0.99
C ILE A 228 -12.00 -0.69 0.74
N ASP A 229 -12.89 -0.88 -0.22
CA ASP A 229 -14.03 0.01 -0.44
C ASP A 229 -15.29 -0.42 0.33
N GLU A 230 -16.33 0.41 0.32
CA GLU A 230 -17.59 0.14 1.02
C GLU A 230 -18.32 -1.14 0.55
N GLU A 231 -17.96 -1.65 -0.63
CA GLU A 231 -18.49 -2.90 -1.21
C GLU A 231 -17.60 -4.11 -0.88
N PHE A 232 -16.66 -3.96 0.08
CA PHE A 232 -15.70 -4.98 0.51
C PHE A 232 -14.72 -5.43 -0.59
N LYS A 233 -14.55 -4.65 -1.65
CA LYS A 233 -13.55 -4.96 -2.67
C LYS A 233 -12.17 -4.47 -2.24
N VAL A 234 -11.18 -5.35 -2.39
CA VAL A 234 -9.78 -5.13 -2.01
C VAL A 234 -9.00 -4.50 -3.16
N TRP A 235 -8.20 -3.49 -2.85
CA TRP A 235 -7.38 -2.73 -3.79
C TRP A 235 -5.92 -2.70 -3.33
N LEU A 236 -5.00 -3.23 -4.14
CA LEU A 236 -3.57 -3.04 -3.94
C LEU A 236 -3.20 -1.58 -4.22
N ILE A 237 -2.51 -0.94 -3.27
CA ILE A 237 -2.10 0.46 -3.35
C ILE A 237 -0.64 0.56 -3.78
N GLU A 238 0.25 -0.16 -3.10
CA GLU A 238 1.68 -0.19 -3.38
C GLU A 238 2.35 -1.44 -2.79
N ILE A 239 3.53 -1.76 -3.31
CA ILE A 239 4.44 -2.78 -2.78
C ILE A 239 5.78 -2.09 -2.48
N ASN A 240 6.23 -2.20 -1.24
CA ASN A 240 7.44 -1.59 -0.71
C ASN A 240 8.54 -2.66 -0.59
N SER A 241 9.66 -2.50 -1.30
CA SER A 241 10.85 -3.37 -1.19
C SER A 241 11.65 -3.19 0.09
N ASN A 242 11.46 -2.07 0.79
CA ASN A 242 12.06 -1.81 2.10
C ASN A 242 10.95 -1.47 3.10
N PRO A 243 10.18 -2.47 3.58
CA PRO A 243 9.14 -2.23 4.57
C PRO A 243 9.75 -1.69 5.87
N CYS A 244 9.05 -0.75 6.52
CA CYS A 244 9.48 -0.26 7.82
C CYS A 244 9.43 -1.39 8.85
N LEU A 245 10.55 -1.63 9.53
CA LEU A 245 10.69 -2.63 10.60
C LEU A 245 10.76 -1.98 12.01
N GLU A 246 10.26 -0.74 12.12
CA GLU A 246 10.18 -0.04 13.41
C GLU A 246 9.07 -0.63 14.27
N GLU A 247 9.41 -1.00 15.51
CA GLU A 247 8.49 -1.55 16.51
C GLU A 247 7.68 -0.44 17.20
N SER A 248 6.96 0.36 16.40
CA SER A 248 6.32 1.61 16.84
C SER A 248 5.08 1.43 17.73
N SER A 249 4.70 0.19 18.06
CA SER A 249 3.56 -0.13 18.90
C SER A 249 3.75 -1.50 19.58
N PRO A 250 3.02 -1.80 20.67
CA PRO A 250 3.07 -3.13 21.30
C PRO A 250 2.69 -4.28 20.35
N LEU A 251 1.88 -4.00 19.32
CA LEU A 251 1.55 -4.96 18.27
C LEU A 251 2.77 -5.27 17.41
N LEU A 252 3.47 -4.24 16.93
CA LEU A 252 4.63 -4.41 16.04
C LEU A 252 5.86 -4.98 16.78
N GLN A 253 6.02 -4.67 18.07
CA GLN A 253 7.03 -5.30 18.94
C GLN A 253 6.88 -6.84 19.02
N LYS A 254 5.68 -7.37 18.76
CA LYS A 254 5.43 -8.82 18.71
C LYS A 254 5.56 -9.36 17.29
N LEU A 255 4.95 -8.69 16.32
CA LEU A 255 4.87 -9.21 14.95
C LEU A 255 6.20 -9.13 14.20
N ILE A 256 6.98 -8.04 14.35
CA ILE A 256 8.19 -7.84 13.55
C ILE A 256 9.29 -8.86 13.91
N PRO A 257 9.65 -9.06 15.19
CA PRO A 257 10.66 -10.07 15.54
C PRO A 257 10.24 -11.48 15.11
N ARG A 258 8.96 -11.84 15.30
CA ARG A 258 8.43 -13.13 14.85
C ARG A 258 8.49 -13.28 13.33
N MET A 259 8.09 -12.26 12.59
CA MET A 259 8.10 -12.26 11.13
C MET A 259 9.51 -12.45 10.56
N LEU A 260 10.52 -11.85 11.18
CA LEU A 260 11.92 -12.02 10.79
C LEU A 260 12.49 -13.40 11.18
N ASP A 261 12.25 -13.87 12.41
CA ASP A 261 12.72 -15.20 12.87
C ASP A 261 12.18 -16.32 11.97
N ASP A 262 10.86 -16.29 11.72
CA ASP A 262 10.22 -17.27 10.84
C ASP A 262 10.74 -17.15 9.39
N ALA A 263 11.07 -15.95 8.90
CA ALA A 263 11.65 -15.76 7.58
C ALA A 263 13.06 -16.37 7.46
N PHE A 264 13.90 -16.19 8.49
CA PHE A 264 15.26 -16.73 8.52
C PHE A 264 15.26 -18.26 8.52
N SER A 265 14.31 -18.88 9.22
CA SER A 265 14.16 -20.33 9.21
C SER A 265 13.87 -20.93 7.82
N LEU A 266 13.27 -20.14 6.91
CA LEU A 266 12.98 -20.53 5.52
C LEU A 266 14.07 -20.12 4.52
N THR A 267 15.06 -19.36 4.96
CA THR A 267 16.06 -18.72 4.08
C THR A 267 17.47 -18.97 4.60
N LEU A 268 17.95 -18.16 5.54
CA LEU A 268 19.32 -18.23 6.06
C LEU A 268 19.62 -19.57 6.74
N ASP A 269 18.72 -20.09 7.56
CA ASP A 269 18.97 -21.31 8.35
C ASP A 269 19.00 -22.56 7.48
N GLN A 270 18.40 -22.51 6.28
CA GLN A 270 18.51 -23.57 5.28
C GLN A 270 19.94 -23.68 4.71
N LEU A 271 20.70 -22.59 4.75
CA LEU A 271 22.10 -22.53 4.30
C LEU A 271 23.09 -22.68 5.47
N PHE A 272 22.71 -22.17 6.64
CA PHE A 272 23.52 -22.15 7.85
C PHE A 272 22.73 -22.74 9.01
N PRO A 273 22.65 -24.09 9.13
CA PRO A 273 21.81 -24.74 10.12
C PRO A 273 22.13 -24.31 11.55
N VAL A 274 21.09 -23.91 12.28
CA VAL A 274 21.22 -23.45 13.66
C VAL A 274 21.41 -24.64 14.60
N THR A 275 22.48 -24.64 15.41
CA THR A 275 22.77 -25.71 16.36
C THR A 275 21.98 -25.61 17.68
N LYS A 276 21.47 -24.42 18.04
CA LYS A 276 20.60 -24.18 19.21
C LYS A 276 19.66 -22.99 18.96
N LYS A 277 18.34 -23.19 19.03
CA LYS A 277 17.36 -22.09 18.99
C LYS A 277 17.36 -21.37 20.35
N GLN A 278 17.82 -20.12 20.40
CA GLN A 278 18.08 -19.40 21.66
C GLN A 278 16.89 -18.57 22.18
N THR A 279 15.97 -18.15 21.31
CA THR A 279 14.88 -17.21 21.65
C THR A 279 13.57 -17.61 20.98
N SER A 280 12.45 -17.47 21.69
CA SER A 280 11.11 -17.60 21.11
C SER A 280 10.44 -16.23 20.98
N PHE A 281 9.75 -16.02 19.86
CA PHE A 281 9.00 -14.80 19.57
C PHE A 281 7.50 -15.11 19.50
N SER A 282 6.85 -15.15 20.66
CA SER A 282 5.46 -15.60 20.75
C SER A 282 4.47 -14.55 20.23
N VAL A 283 3.50 -15.01 19.44
CA VAL A 283 2.35 -14.22 18.97
C VAL A 283 1.07 -14.91 19.44
N PRO A 284 0.09 -14.19 20.03
CA PRO A 284 -1.14 -14.80 20.51
C PRO A 284 -1.83 -15.64 19.44
N ASN A 285 -2.38 -16.80 19.83
CA ASN A 285 -3.05 -17.77 18.96
C ASN A 285 -2.14 -18.55 17.99
N TYR A 286 -0.81 -18.34 18.03
CA TYR A 286 0.15 -19.07 17.22
C TYR A 286 1.16 -19.82 18.11
N SER A 287 1.37 -21.10 17.82
CA SER A 287 2.43 -21.88 18.47
C SER A 287 3.81 -21.35 18.08
N ASP A 288 4.78 -21.36 18.98
CA ASP A 288 6.16 -20.96 18.71
C ASP A 288 6.89 -21.88 17.71
N ASN A 289 6.37 -23.09 17.49
CA ASN A 289 6.88 -24.04 16.50
C ASN A 289 6.23 -23.90 15.12
N HIS A 290 5.17 -23.09 15.01
CA HIS A 290 4.48 -22.85 13.75
C HIS A 290 5.14 -21.71 12.98
N ASN A 291 5.62 -21.96 11.76
CA ASN A 291 6.11 -20.88 10.92
C ASN A 291 4.91 -20.13 10.31
N MET A 292 4.80 -18.84 10.60
CA MET A 292 3.69 -18.00 10.17
C MET A 292 3.81 -17.51 8.72
N TRP A 293 4.85 -17.89 7.96
CA TRP A 293 4.93 -17.67 6.52
C TRP A 293 4.24 -18.79 5.75
N GLN A 294 3.11 -18.47 5.16
CA GLN A 294 2.38 -19.38 4.29
C GLN A 294 2.87 -19.25 2.84
N LYS A 295 3.38 -20.34 2.26
CA LYS A 295 3.68 -20.40 0.82
C LYS A 295 2.40 -20.29 0.00
N LEU A 296 2.34 -19.30 -0.90
CA LEU A 296 1.19 -19.10 -1.79
C LEU A 296 1.45 -19.57 -3.22
N GLY A 297 2.70 -19.59 -3.67
CA GLY A 297 3.04 -20.06 -5.02
C GLY A 297 4.53 -19.99 -5.33
N LYS A 298 4.89 -20.39 -6.55
CA LYS A 298 6.24 -20.27 -7.10
C LYS A 298 6.18 -19.46 -8.39
N LEU A 299 7.15 -18.57 -8.59
CA LEU A 299 7.17 -17.66 -9.74
C LEU A 299 7.81 -18.27 -11.01
N GLN A 300 8.32 -19.50 -10.93
CA GLN A 300 8.94 -20.20 -12.07
C GLN A 300 7.90 -20.57 -13.14
#